data_AF-A0A8J7SRQ4-F1
#
_entry.id   AF-A0A8J7SRQ4-F1
#
_cell.length_a   1.000
_cell.length_b   1.000
_cell.length_c   1.000
_cell.angle_alpha   90.00
_cell.angle_beta   90.00
_cell.angle_gamma   90.00
#
_symmetry.space_group_name_H-M   'P 1'
#
loop_
_entity.id
_entity.type
_entity.pdbx_description
1 polymer ?
#
loop_
_entity_poly.entity_id
_entity_poly.type
_entity_poly.pdbx_seq_one_letter_code
_entity_poly.pdbx_strand_id
1 'polypeptide(L)'
;MKDSLKIYFAGALVLSISLFILAFLNPHAGIDIQEQDVYFVISMASFYNGLGLLLLLKVALMFLIKSKTKSNRFLGCNLLIDIGLIAFGLCAKYYHSYYAVPRRYYRFDSYQSFSNISTSLFYQTIIAIGILCMLNQLFFILIITFNYIKRQKKNGQKEE
;
A
#
# COMPACT_ATOMS: atom_id res chain seq x y z
N MET A 1 -21.19 -12.79 -7.90
CA MET A 1 -19.86 -12.40 -7.35
C MET A 1 -19.75 -13.10 -6.01
N LYS A 2 -18.73 -13.94 -5.79
CA LYS A 2 -18.58 -14.63 -4.48
C LYS A 2 -18.58 -13.58 -3.38
N ASP A 3 -19.36 -13.78 -2.33
CA ASP A 3 -19.63 -12.75 -1.33
C ASP A 3 -18.35 -12.30 -0.60
N SER A 4 -17.34 -13.17 -0.50
CA SER A 4 -16.03 -12.82 0.06
C SER A 4 -15.31 -11.70 -0.70
N LEU A 5 -15.33 -11.68 -2.04
CA LEU A 5 -14.64 -10.64 -2.82
C LEU A 5 -15.33 -9.27 -2.68
N LYS A 6 -16.64 -9.26 -2.40
CA LYS A 6 -17.40 -8.01 -2.17
C LYS A 6 -16.91 -7.35 -0.90
N ILE A 7 -16.73 -8.14 0.15
CA ILE A 7 -16.26 -7.68 1.45
C ILE A 7 -14.86 -7.07 1.32
N TYR A 8 -13.95 -7.72 0.59
CA TYR A 8 -12.61 -7.17 0.39
C TYR A 8 -12.64 -5.85 -0.39
N PHE A 9 -13.44 -5.75 -1.47
CA PHE A 9 -13.57 -4.48 -2.19
C PHE A 9 -14.20 -3.38 -1.35
N ALA A 10 -15.24 -3.68 -0.57
CA ALA A 10 -15.84 -2.71 0.33
C ALA A 10 -14.82 -2.22 1.36
N GLY A 11 -14.05 -3.14 1.97
CA GLY A 11 -13.00 -2.81 2.92
C GLY A 11 -11.91 -1.92 2.31
N ALA A 12 -11.46 -2.24 1.08
CA ALA A 12 -10.51 -1.39 0.38
C ALA A 12 -11.10 -0.01 0.07
N LEU A 13 -12.34 0.05 -0.43
CA LEU A 13 -12.96 1.31 -0.79
C LEU A 13 -13.15 2.22 0.44
N VAL A 14 -13.60 1.65 1.57
CA VAL A 14 -13.67 2.37 2.85
C VAL A 14 -12.29 2.86 3.28
N LEU A 15 -11.27 2.00 3.25
CA LEU A 15 -9.91 2.40 3.62
C LEU A 15 -9.36 3.51 2.72
N SER A 16 -9.59 3.43 1.42
CA SER A 16 -9.18 4.45 0.45
C SER A 16 -9.86 5.80 0.74
N ILE A 17 -11.18 5.82 0.98
CA ILE A 17 -11.91 7.02 1.37
C ILE A 17 -11.38 7.58 2.70
N SER A 18 -11.15 6.73 3.70
CA SER A 18 -10.59 7.15 4.98
C SER A 18 -9.22 7.78 4.82
N LEU A 19 -8.35 7.24 3.95
CA LEU A 19 -7.05 7.83 3.64
C LEU A 19 -7.18 9.21 2.97
N PHE A 20 -8.11 9.37 2.02
CA PHE A 20 -8.39 10.68 1.44
C PHE A 20 -8.87 11.68 2.50
N ILE A 21 -9.79 11.28 3.38
CA ILE A 21 -10.27 12.13 4.48
C ILE A 21 -9.12 12.52 5.42
N LEU A 22 -8.27 11.56 5.81
CA LEU A 22 -7.09 11.81 6.64
C LEU A 22 -6.09 12.75 5.97
N ALA A 23 -5.97 12.73 4.64
CA ALA A 23 -5.15 13.68 3.90
C ALA A 23 -5.65 15.14 4.05
N PHE A 24 -6.96 15.35 4.13
CA PHE A 24 -7.57 16.67 4.32
C PHE A 24 -7.61 17.13 5.79
N LEU A 25 -7.71 16.19 6.73
CA LEU A 25 -7.73 16.47 8.18
C LEU A 25 -6.37 16.87 8.77
N ASN A 26 -5.36 17.15 7.93
CA ASN A 26 -4.10 17.72 8.37
C ASN A 26 -3.99 19.26 8.19
N PRO A 27 -4.77 20.10 8.90
CA PRO A 27 -4.50 21.53 8.99
C PRO A 27 -4.16 21.92 10.43
N HIS A 28 -2.88 21.82 10.82
CA HIS A 28 -2.40 22.57 11.98
C HIS A 28 -1.10 23.28 11.63
N ALA A 29 -1.19 24.59 11.38
CA ALA A 29 -0.05 25.46 11.14
C ALA A 29 0.98 25.48 12.30
N GLY A 30 0.59 25.04 13.51
CA GLY A 30 1.51 24.87 14.65
C GLY A 30 2.33 23.59 14.62
N ILE A 31 1.84 22.56 13.92
CA ILE A 31 2.56 21.29 13.71
C ILE A 31 3.56 21.44 12.55
N ASP A 32 3.20 22.24 11.54
CA ASP A 32 4.03 22.52 10.37
C ASP A 32 5.41 23.09 10.75
N ILE A 33 5.50 23.89 11.82
CA ILE A 33 6.78 24.48 12.31
C ILE A 33 7.73 23.42 12.92
N GLN A 34 7.20 22.38 13.58
CA GLN A 34 8.01 21.29 14.14
C GLN A 34 8.28 20.17 13.13
N GLU A 35 7.41 20.01 12.14
CA GLU A 35 7.48 18.95 11.15
C GLU A 35 8.15 19.40 9.84
N GLN A 36 8.35 20.70 9.63
CA GLN A 36 9.14 21.24 8.52
C GLN A 36 10.55 20.63 8.56
N ASP A 37 10.94 19.98 7.46
CA ASP A 37 12.25 19.34 7.28
C ASP A 37 12.55 18.04 8.04
N VAL A 38 11.52 17.42 8.62
CA VAL A 38 11.56 16.03 9.11
C VAL A 38 11.01 15.08 8.01
N TYR A 39 11.36 13.77 7.98
CA TYR A 39 10.79 12.73 7.08
C TYR A 39 9.25 12.73 7.09
N PHE A 40 8.68 13.39 8.09
CA PHE A 40 7.29 13.82 8.15
C PHE A 40 6.76 14.52 6.89
N VAL A 41 7.62 15.18 6.12
CA VAL A 41 7.25 15.91 4.89
C VAL A 41 7.63 15.15 3.61
N ILE A 42 7.40 13.84 3.55
CA ILE A 42 6.55 13.38 2.45
C ILE A 42 5.18 13.90 2.88
N SER A 43 4.71 14.97 2.24
CA SER A 43 3.42 15.60 2.56
C SER A 43 2.44 14.52 3.01
N MET A 44 2.04 14.55 4.29
CA MET A 44 1.11 13.59 4.90
C MET A 44 -0.07 13.35 3.95
N ALA A 45 -0.55 14.44 3.35
CA ALA A 45 -1.57 14.41 2.32
C ALA A 45 -1.14 13.62 1.08
N SER A 46 0.05 13.84 0.52
CA SER A 46 0.59 13.07 -0.60
C SER A 46 0.80 11.59 -0.28
N PHE A 47 1.20 11.25 0.94
CA PHE A 47 1.36 9.86 1.37
C PHE A 47 0.01 9.13 1.48
N TYR A 48 -0.95 9.73 2.19
CA TYR A 48 -2.29 9.15 2.33
C TYR A 48 -3.04 9.13 0.99
N ASN A 49 -2.98 10.21 0.20
CA ASN A 49 -3.57 10.26 -1.13
C ASN A 49 -2.92 9.24 -2.08
N GLY A 50 -1.59 9.06 -2.01
CA GLY A 50 -0.87 8.07 -2.81
C GLY A 50 -1.33 6.64 -2.52
N LEU A 51 -1.42 6.27 -1.24
CA LEU A 51 -1.92 4.95 -0.82
C LEU A 51 -3.40 4.75 -1.18
N GLY A 52 -4.24 5.78 -0.93
CA GLY A 52 -5.66 5.76 -1.25
C GLY A 52 -5.91 5.60 -2.75
N LEU A 53 -5.18 6.35 -3.58
CA LEU A 53 -5.26 6.29 -5.04
C LEU A 53 -4.79 4.93 -5.59
N LEU A 54 -3.67 4.40 -5.09
CA LEU A 54 -3.16 3.09 -5.52
C LEU A 54 -4.16 1.98 -5.23
N LEU A 55 -4.77 2.00 -4.05
CA LEU A 55 -5.77 1.02 -3.66
C LEU A 55 -7.04 1.13 -4.51
N LEU A 56 -7.51 2.36 -4.78
CA LEU A 56 -8.65 2.64 -5.63
C LEU A 56 -8.40 2.18 -7.08
N LEU A 57 -7.22 2.49 -7.63
CA LEU A 57 -6.80 2.05 -8.95
C LEU A 57 -6.79 0.52 -9.04
N LYS A 58 -6.27 -0.15 -8.01
CA LYS A 58 -6.23 -1.61 -7.96
C LYS A 58 -7.63 -2.22 -7.92
N VAL A 59 -8.53 -1.68 -7.10
CA VAL A 59 -9.95 -2.09 -7.08
C VAL A 59 -10.60 -1.89 -8.45
N ALA A 60 -10.38 -0.75 -9.10
CA ALA A 60 -10.90 -0.46 -10.44
C ALA A 60 -10.38 -1.47 -11.48
N LEU A 61 -9.06 -1.72 -11.51
CA LEU A 61 -8.45 -2.72 -12.38
C LEU A 61 -9.04 -4.11 -12.13
N MET A 62 -9.17 -4.52 -10.87
CA MET A 62 -9.78 -5.79 -10.50
C MET A 62 -11.23 -5.90 -10.97
N PHE A 63 -12.01 -4.82 -10.90
CA PHE A 63 -13.38 -4.79 -11.39
C PHE A 63 -13.43 -5.01 -12.91
N LEU A 64 -12.53 -4.38 -13.67
CA LEU A 64 -12.42 -4.52 -15.13
C LEU A 64 -12.02 -5.93 -15.58
N ILE A 65 -11.11 -6.59 -14.84
CA ILE A 65 -10.62 -7.93 -15.20
C ILE A 65 -11.47 -9.06 -14.62
N LYS A 66 -12.31 -8.79 -13.62
CA LYS A 66 -13.06 -9.82 -12.88
C LYS A 66 -13.97 -10.70 -13.74
N SER A 67 -14.57 -10.15 -14.80
CA SER A 67 -15.37 -10.95 -15.75
C SER A 67 -14.52 -11.95 -16.54
N LYS A 68 -13.21 -11.71 -16.60
CA LYS A 68 -12.22 -12.47 -17.39
C LYS A 68 -11.42 -13.47 -16.54
N THR A 69 -11.42 -13.33 -15.21
CA THR A 69 -10.59 -14.12 -14.29
C THR A 69 -11.42 -15.09 -13.44
N LYS A 70 -11.06 -16.38 -13.39
CA LYS A 70 -11.67 -17.35 -12.45
C LYS A 70 -11.02 -17.31 -11.04
N SER A 71 -9.92 -16.57 -10.87
CA SER A 71 -9.09 -16.52 -9.66
C SER A 71 -9.59 -15.57 -8.56
N ASN A 72 -10.90 -15.52 -8.29
CA ASN A 72 -11.49 -14.59 -7.31
C ASN A 72 -10.91 -14.73 -5.89
N ARG A 73 -10.44 -15.93 -5.49
CA ARG A 73 -9.80 -16.15 -4.17
C ARG A 73 -8.43 -15.48 -4.09
N PHE A 74 -7.56 -15.70 -5.08
CA PHE A 74 -6.22 -15.11 -5.11
C PHE A 74 -6.26 -13.59 -5.22
N LEU A 75 -7.18 -13.06 -6.01
CA LEU A 75 -7.47 -11.63 -6.09
C LEU A 75 -7.90 -11.05 -4.74
N GLY A 76 -8.78 -11.76 -4.01
CA GLY A 76 -9.19 -11.36 -2.66
C GLY A 76 -8.05 -11.38 -1.65
N CYS A 77 -7.22 -12.43 -1.63
CA CYS A 77 -6.06 -12.51 -0.74
C CYS A 77 -5.05 -11.40 -1.02
N ASN A 78 -4.77 -11.11 -2.29
CA ASN A 78 -3.85 -10.05 -2.68
C ASN A 78 -4.30 -8.69 -2.14
N LEU A 79 -5.59 -8.39 -2.26
CA LEU A 79 -6.18 -7.14 -1.77
C LEU A 79 -6.27 -7.09 -0.23
N LEU A 80 -6.48 -8.23 0.43
CA LEU A 80 -6.39 -8.33 1.90
C LEU A 80 -4.97 -8.05 2.40
N ILE A 81 -3.94 -8.55 1.70
CA ILE A 81 -2.54 -8.25 2.02
C ILE A 81 -2.25 -6.76 1.88
N ASP A 82 -2.76 -6.09 0.83
CA ASP A 82 -2.58 -4.63 0.68
C ASP A 82 -3.21 -3.87 1.84
N ILE A 83 -4.46 -4.20 2.21
CA ILE A 83 -5.16 -3.60 3.35
C ILE A 83 -4.33 -3.79 4.63
N GLY A 84 -3.83 -5.01 4.87
CA GLY A 84 -3.02 -5.33 6.04
C GLY A 84 -1.69 -4.57 6.08
N LEU A 85 -0.98 -4.49 4.95
CA LEU A 85 0.30 -3.77 4.85
C LEU A 85 0.13 -2.27 5.02
N ILE A 86 -0.95 -1.70 4.48
CA ILE A 86 -1.27 -0.29 4.67
C ILE A 86 -1.60 -0.03 6.14
N ALA A 87 -2.49 -0.82 6.75
CA ALA A 87 -2.83 -0.67 8.16
C ALA A 87 -1.59 -0.80 9.06
N PHE A 88 -0.74 -1.80 8.81
CA PHE A 88 0.50 -2.01 9.56
C PHE A 88 1.50 -0.87 9.35
N GLY A 89 1.65 -0.35 8.12
CA GLY A 89 2.50 0.80 7.84
C GLY A 89 2.02 2.09 8.51
N LEU A 90 0.70 2.29 8.59
CA LEU A 90 0.12 3.39 9.37
C LEU A 90 0.44 3.25 10.87
N CYS A 91 0.25 2.05 11.44
CA CYS A 91 0.58 1.79 12.85
C CYS A 91 2.07 2.00 13.15
N ALA A 92 2.96 1.45 12.30
CA ALA A 92 4.41 1.63 12.45
C ALA A 92 4.79 3.11 12.39
N LYS A 93 4.18 3.88 11.49
CA LYS A 93 4.37 5.33 11.41
C LYS A 93 3.96 6.02 12.71
N TYR A 94 2.73 5.84 13.18
CA TYR A 94 2.25 6.50 14.41
C TYR A 94 3.09 6.13 15.64
N TYR A 95 3.56 4.89 15.73
CA TYR A 95 4.44 4.44 16.82
C TYR A 95 5.80 5.16 16.80
N HIS A 96 6.34 5.44 15.62
CA HIS A 96 7.68 6.03 15.45
C HIS A 96 7.69 7.53 15.16
N SER A 97 6.54 8.17 14.93
CA SER A 97 6.40 9.62 14.73
C SER A 97 6.92 10.47 15.89
N TYR A 98 7.17 9.88 17.06
CA TYR A 98 7.84 10.55 18.19
C TYR A 98 9.35 10.79 17.96
N TYR A 99 9.96 10.16 16.96
CA TYR A 99 11.38 10.33 16.63
C TYR A 99 11.51 11.23 15.41
N ALA A 100 11.86 12.50 15.64
CA ALA A 100 12.02 13.52 14.60
C ALA A 100 13.26 13.24 13.73
N VAL A 101 13.14 12.33 12.75
CA VAL A 101 14.20 12.05 11.77
C VAL A 101 14.14 13.07 10.62
N PRO A 102 15.20 13.86 10.32
CA PRO A 102 15.24 14.85 9.23
C PRO A 102 15.06 14.25 7.82
N ARG A 103 14.29 14.88 6.91
CA ARG A 103 14.09 14.42 5.50
C ARG A 103 15.30 14.71 4.60
N ARG A 104 15.33 14.10 3.41
CA ARG A 104 16.29 14.35 2.30
C ARG A 104 17.75 13.95 2.57
N TYR A 105 18.01 13.15 3.59
CA TYR A 105 19.32 12.55 3.80
C TYR A 105 19.46 11.28 2.96
N TYR A 106 20.36 11.33 1.96
CA TYR A 106 20.69 10.18 1.10
C TYR A 106 21.46 9.07 1.82
N ARG A 107 22.16 9.44 2.89
CA ARG A 107 22.86 8.55 3.81
C ARG A 107 22.65 9.04 5.22
N PHE A 108 22.26 8.13 6.09
CA PHE A 108 22.44 8.29 7.52
C PHE A 108 23.85 7.79 7.80
N ASP A 109 24.81 8.71 7.99
CA ASP A 109 26.13 8.29 8.44
C ASP A 109 25.96 7.51 9.75
N SER A 110 26.48 6.29 9.73
CA SER A 110 26.11 5.14 10.54
C SER A 110 26.21 5.32 12.06
N TYR A 111 26.74 6.44 12.53
CA TYR A 111 27.02 6.69 13.95
C TYR A 111 25.89 7.44 14.70
N GLN A 112 25.07 8.25 14.01
CA GLN A 112 24.03 9.07 14.68
C GLN A 112 22.62 8.48 14.63
N SER A 113 22.33 7.57 13.69
CA SER A 113 20.95 7.07 13.45
C SER A 113 20.69 5.66 14.00
N PHE A 114 21.74 4.85 14.18
CA PHE A 114 21.66 3.44 14.62
C PHE A 114 22.16 3.21 16.04
N SER A 115 22.69 4.24 16.72
CA SER A 115 23.05 4.16 18.14
C SER A 115 21.83 4.03 19.05
N ASN A 116 20.65 4.41 18.56
CA ASN A 116 19.37 4.21 19.23
C ASN A 116 18.65 2.98 18.63
N ILE A 117 18.43 1.95 19.45
CA ILE A 117 17.83 0.68 19.04
C ILE A 117 16.43 0.88 18.40
N SER A 118 15.69 1.90 18.86
CA SER A 118 14.35 2.22 18.39
C SER A 118 14.31 2.74 16.95
N THR A 119 15.26 3.58 16.52
CA THR A 119 15.34 4.05 15.13
C THR A 119 15.78 2.95 14.17
N SER A 120 16.68 2.06 14.59
CA SER A 120 17.09 0.90 13.77
C SER A 120 15.91 -0.01 13.42
N LEU A 121 15.09 -0.35 14.42
CA LEU A 121 13.89 -1.19 14.24
C LEU A 121 12.85 -0.53 13.33
N PHE A 122 12.68 0.80 13.42
CA PHE A 122 11.80 1.54 12.51
C PHE A 122 12.20 1.37 11.04
N TYR A 123 13.48 1.60 10.72
CA TYR A 123 13.96 1.47 9.34
C TYR A 123 13.82 0.04 8.83
N GLN A 124 14.17 -0.95 9.64
CA GLN A 124 14.00 -2.36 9.29
C GLN A 124 12.53 -2.69 9.01
N THR A 125 11.61 -2.15 9.81
CA THR A 125 10.17 -2.33 9.64
C THR A 125 9.67 -1.69 8.34
N ILE A 126 10.07 -0.45 8.04
CA ILE A 126 9.70 0.22 6.78
C ILE A 126 10.24 -0.55 5.57
N ILE A 127 11.50 -0.99 5.62
CA ILE A 127 12.12 -1.78 4.55
C ILE A 127 11.36 -3.09 4.35
N ALA A 128 11.03 -3.80 5.43
CA ALA A 128 10.26 -5.03 5.38
C ALA A 128 8.87 -4.82 4.75
N ILE A 129 8.16 -3.76 5.14
CA ILE A 129 6.87 -3.38 4.54
C ILE A 129 7.04 -3.09 3.05
N GLY A 130 8.07 -2.34 2.66
CA GLY A 130 8.36 -2.03 1.26
C GLY A 130 8.58 -3.28 0.41
N ILE A 131 9.37 -4.23 0.92
CA ILE A 131 9.62 -5.53 0.26
C ILE A 131 8.31 -6.33 0.14
N LEU A 132 7.51 -6.41 1.20
CA LEU A 132 6.24 -7.13 1.19
C LEU A 132 5.25 -6.51 0.19
N CYS A 133 5.20 -5.18 0.08
CA CYS A 133 4.41 -4.48 -0.93
C CYS A 133 4.87 -4.85 -2.36
N MET A 134 6.18 -4.87 -2.61
CA MET A 134 6.72 -5.27 -3.92
C MET A 134 6.38 -6.72 -4.26
N LEU A 135 6.52 -7.65 -3.31
CA LEU A 135 6.15 -9.05 -3.48
C LEU A 135 4.65 -9.22 -3.74
N ASN A 136 3.80 -8.48 -3.02
CA ASN A 136 2.36 -8.53 -3.25
C ASN A 136 1.97 -7.95 -4.62
N GLN A 137 2.70 -6.93 -5.11
CA GLN A 137 2.48 -6.40 -6.45
C GLN A 137 2.93 -7.40 -7.54
N LEU A 138 4.05 -8.09 -7.33
CA LEU A 138 4.47 -9.17 -8.21
C LEU A 138 3.42 -10.30 -8.24
N PHE A 139 2.88 -10.66 -7.07
CA PHE A 139 1.81 -11.65 -6.96
C PHE A 139 0.56 -11.24 -7.76
N PHE A 140 0.18 -9.95 -7.70
CA PHE A 140 -0.93 -9.42 -8.50
C PHE A 140 -0.69 -9.56 -10.01
N ILE A 141 0.51 -9.18 -10.48
CA ILE A 141 0.91 -9.29 -11.89
C ILE A 141 0.83 -10.75 -12.34
N LEU A 142 1.36 -11.69 -11.55
CA LEU A 142 1.32 -13.12 -11.87
C LEU A 142 -0.12 -13.65 -11.98
N ILE A 143 -1.02 -13.22 -11.08
CA ILE A 143 -2.44 -13.60 -11.16
C ILE A 143 -3.05 -13.12 -12.48
N ILE A 144 -2.79 -11.88 -12.90
CA ILE A 144 -3.32 -11.33 -14.15
C ILE A 144 -2.76 -12.07 -15.36
N THR A 145 -1.43 -12.20 -15.44
CA THR A 145 -0.73 -12.85 -16.56
C THR A 145 -1.19 -14.29 -16.74
N PHE A 146 -1.27 -15.06 -15.65
CA PHE A 146 -1.72 -16.45 -15.71
C PHE A 146 -3.17 -16.58 -16.19
N ASN A 147 -4.08 -15.70 -15.73
CA ASN A 147 -5.46 -15.69 -16.21
C ASN A 147 -5.55 -15.31 -17.69
N TYR A 148 -4.73 -14.36 -18.14
CA TYR A 148 -4.71 -13.94 -19.54
C TYR A 148 -4.24 -15.07 -20.47
N ILE A 149 -3.11 -15.71 -20.15
CA ILE A 149 -2.56 -16.84 -20.92
C ILE A 149 -3.56 -17.99 -20.98
N LYS A 150 -4.17 -18.36 -19.85
CA LYS A 150 -5.15 -19.45 -19.78
C LYS A 150 -6.38 -19.18 -20.66
N ARG A 151 -6.78 -17.92 -20.79
CA ARG A 151 -7.93 -17.54 -21.62
C ARG A 151 -7.63 -17.63 -23.11
N GLN A 152 -6.45 -17.20 -23.55
CA GLN A 152 -6.07 -17.31 -24.97
C GLN A 152 -6.03 -18.77 -25.43
N LYS A 153 -5.45 -19.68 -24.63
CA LYS A 153 -5.47 -21.12 -24.93
C LYS A 153 -6.90 -21.68 -25.11
N LYS A 154 -7.85 -21.20 -24.30
CA LYS A 154 -9.25 -21.67 -24.36
C LYS A 154 -10.01 -21.11 -25.57
N ASN A 155 -9.63 -19.94 -26.07
CA ASN A 155 -10.24 -19.36 -27.26
C ASN A 155 -9.69 -20.02 -28.54
N GLY A 156 -8.40 -20.34 -28.60
CA GLY A 156 -7.82 -21.07 -29.74
C GLY A 156 -8.41 -22.48 -29.93
N GLN A 157 -8.71 -23.19 -28.84
CA GLN A 157 -9.37 -24.51 -28.89
C GLN A 157 -10.86 -24.48 -29.29
N LYS A 158 -11.46 -23.30 -29.48
CA LYS A 158 -12.85 -23.18 -29.96
C LYS A 158 -12.94 -22.85 -31.45
N GLU A 159 -11.82 -22.55 -32.08
CA GLU A 159 -11.71 -22.21 -33.49
C GLU A 159 -11.22 -23.41 -34.33
N GLU A 160 -10.91 -24.54 -33.67
CA GLU A 160 -10.69 -25.88 -34.25
C GLU A 160 -11.93 -26.76 -34.06
#